data_AF-A0A095VR08-F1
#
_entry.id   AF-A0A095VR08-F1
#
_cell.length_a   1.000
_cell.length_b   1.000
_cell.length_c   1.000
_cell.angle_alpha   90.00
_cell.angle_beta   90.00
_cell.angle_gamma   90.00
#
_symmetry.space_group_name_H-M   'P 1'
#
loop_
_entity.id
_entity.type
_entity.pdbx_description
1 polymer ?
#
loop_
_entity_poly.entity_id
_entity_poly.type
_entity_poly.pdbx_seq_one_letter_code
_entity_poly.pdbx_strand_id
1 'polypeptide(L)'
;MIHTASLDEEARSAWCRENGVYLAELDRWRAQASESLADPSPASGSSKAERQSRQEIRKLQRDLARKDKALAETAALLVLSKKLEAIFHESGDE
;
A
#
# COMPACT_ATOMS: atom_id res chain seq x y z
N MET A 1 -27.26 -7.01 0.24
CA MET A 1 -27.72 -5.75 0.85
C MET A 1 -28.58 -4.90 -0.10
N ILE A 2 -28.27 -4.81 -1.40
CA ILE A 2 -29.15 -4.12 -2.38
C ILE A 2 -30.54 -4.77 -2.45
N HIS A 3 -30.61 -6.10 -2.36
CA HIS A 3 -31.86 -6.85 -2.43
C HIS A 3 -32.81 -6.57 -1.26
N THR A 4 -32.29 -6.40 -0.04
CA THR A 4 -33.09 -6.10 1.15
C THR A 4 -33.40 -4.61 1.34
N ALA A 5 -32.77 -3.73 0.54
CA ALA A 5 -32.95 -2.29 0.64
C ALA A 5 -34.33 -1.83 0.14
N SER A 6 -34.94 -2.57 -0.80
CA SER A 6 -36.26 -2.28 -1.38
C SER A 6 -37.41 -3.10 -0.78
N LEU A 7 -37.12 -4.00 0.18
CA LEU A 7 -38.10 -4.88 0.81
C LEU A 7 -38.74 -4.19 2.03
N ASP A 8 -40.02 -4.46 2.24
CA ASP A 8 -40.73 -4.09 3.46
C ASP A 8 -40.25 -4.93 4.68
N GLU A 9 -40.73 -4.59 5.88
CA GLU A 9 -40.30 -5.26 7.13
C GLU A 9 -40.58 -6.78 7.10
N GLU A 10 -41.73 -7.17 6.55
CA GLU A 10 -42.17 -8.56 6.48
C GLU A 10 -41.33 -9.36 5.48
N ALA A 11 -41.11 -8.84 4.27
CA ALA A 11 -40.28 -9.50 3.27
C ALA A 11 -38.80 -9.54 3.65
N ARG A 12 -38.29 -8.53 4.38
CA ARG A 12 -36.94 -8.59 4.97
C ARG A 12 -36.81 -9.74 5.97
N SER A 13 -37.81 -9.93 6.83
CA SER A 13 -37.81 -11.01 7.83
C SER A 13 -37.89 -12.40 7.20
N ALA A 14 -38.68 -12.56 6.12
CA ALA A 14 -38.77 -13.80 5.36
C ALA A 14 -37.45 -14.11 4.64
N TRP A 15 -36.87 -13.11 3.97
CA TRP A 15 -35.58 -13.23 3.29
C TRP A 15 -34.46 -13.61 4.27
N CYS A 16 -34.43 -13.00 5.47
CA CYS A 16 -33.49 -13.35 6.54
C CYS A 16 -33.56 -14.83 6.93
N ARG A 17 -34.78 -15.39 7.05
CA ARG A 17 -34.99 -16.81 7.38
C ARG A 17 -34.54 -17.73 6.25
N GLU A 18 -34.85 -17.37 5.01
CA GLU A 18 -34.45 -18.14 3.82
C GLU A 18 -32.93 -18.15 3.61
N ASN A 19 -32.25 -17.05 3.94
CA ASN A 19 -30.81 -16.88 3.74
C ASN A 19 -29.98 -17.22 4.99
N GLY A 20 -30.62 -17.61 6.10
CA GLY A 20 -29.94 -17.98 7.35
C GLY A 20 -29.23 -16.81 8.05
N VAL A 21 -29.70 -15.58 7.86
CA VAL A 21 -29.11 -14.36 8.42
C VAL A 21 -30.08 -13.74 9.42
N TYR A 22 -29.61 -13.37 10.61
CA TYR A 22 -30.47 -12.67 11.58
C TYR A 22 -30.67 -11.21 11.20
N LEU A 23 -31.87 -10.67 11.49
CA LEU A 23 -32.19 -9.27 11.19
C LEU A 23 -31.19 -8.29 11.86
N ALA A 24 -30.80 -8.59 13.10
CA ALA A 24 -29.79 -7.81 13.82
C ALA A 24 -28.39 -7.83 13.16
N GLU A 25 -28.02 -8.93 12.50
CA GLU A 25 -26.76 -9.01 11.75
C GLU A 25 -26.82 -8.18 10.47
N LEU A 26 -27.97 -8.22 9.79
CA LEU A 26 -28.21 -7.41 8.60
C LEU A 26 -28.15 -5.91 8.91
N ASP A 27 -28.79 -5.48 10.00
CA ASP A 27 -28.76 -4.09 10.46
C ASP A 27 -27.36 -3.66 10.90
N ARG A 28 -26.63 -4.54 11.58
CA ARG A 28 -25.23 -4.31 11.94
C ARG A 28 -24.37 -4.11 10.71
N TRP A 29 -24.47 -4.98 9.69
CA TRP A 29 -23.71 -4.82 8.46
C TRP A 29 -24.11 -3.55 7.70
N ARG A 30 -25.39 -3.17 7.72
CA ARG A 30 -25.86 -1.91 7.12
C ARG A 30 -25.25 -0.70 7.82
N ALA A 31 -25.21 -0.71 9.15
CA ALA A 31 -24.59 0.36 9.93
C ALA A 31 -23.08 0.46 9.64
N GLN A 32 -22.36 -0.66 9.64
CA GLN A 32 -20.93 -0.70 9.35
C GLN A 32 -20.59 -0.23 7.92
N ALA A 33 -21.39 -0.66 6.93
CA ALA A 33 -21.23 -0.21 5.56
C ALA A 33 -21.49 1.30 5.43
N SER A 34 -22.54 1.80 6.09
CA SER A 34 -22.87 3.22 6.07
C SER A 34 -21.79 4.07 6.75
N GLU A 35 -21.26 3.62 7.88
CA GLU A 35 -20.18 4.29 8.62
C GLU A 35 -18.87 4.33 7.79
N SER A 36 -18.51 3.21 7.14
CA SER A 36 -17.34 3.15 6.27
C SER A 36 -17.45 4.03 5.02
N LEU A 37 -18.66 4.32 4.53
CA LEU A 37 -18.89 5.22 3.39
C LEU A 37 -19.09 6.68 3.80
N ALA A 38 -19.62 6.94 4.99
CA ALA A 38 -19.93 8.28 5.49
C ALA A 38 -18.70 9.05 5.97
N ASP A 39 -17.58 8.36 6.25
CA ASP A 39 -16.33 9.00 6.62
C ASP A 39 -15.36 9.05 5.42
N PRO A 40 -15.36 10.12 4.60
CA PRO A 40 -14.32 10.36 3.61
C PRO A 40 -13.00 10.84 4.25
N SER A 41 -12.93 10.91 5.59
CA SER A 41 -11.68 11.24 6.28
C SER A 41 -10.63 10.21 5.91
N PRO A 42 -9.41 10.61 5.53
CA PRO A 42 -8.35 9.69 5.15
C PRO A 42 -7.90 8.92 6.39
N ALA A 43 -8.62 7.85 6.76
CA ALA A 43 -8.31 6.95 7.87
C ALA A 43 -7.56 7.66 9.01
N SER A 44 -8.17 8.69 9.61
CA SER A 44 -7.55 9.44 10.72
C SER A 44 -7.28 8.53 11.94
N GLY A 45 -7.84 7.32 11.93
CA GLY A 45 -7.55 6.20 12.80
C GLY A 45 -6.44 5.26 12.33
N SER A 46 -5.43 5.71 11.55
CA SER A 46 -4.28 4.85 11.25
C SER A 46 -3.73 4.28 12.56
N SER A 47 -3.81 2.97 12.74
CA SER A 47 -3.38 2.32 13.98
C SER A 47 -1.94 2.74 14.32
N LYS A 48 -1.56 2.70 15.61
CA LYS A 48 -0.17 2.98 16.01
C LYS A 48 0.83 2.14 15.19
N ALA A 49 0.44 0.91 14.84
CA ALA A 49 1.19 0.01 13.99
C ALA A 49 1.34 0.53 12.55
N GLU A 50 0.29 1.06 11.93
CA GLU A 50 0.38 1.66 10.59
C GLU A 50 1.26 2.91 10.55
N ARG A 51 1.19 3.76 11.58
CA ARG A 51 2.07 4.94 11.68
C ARG A 51 3.53 4.53 11.80
N GLN A 52 3.81 3.52 12.63
CA GLN A 52 5.15 2.97 12.80
C GLN A 52 5.67 2.32 11.51
N SER A 53 4.83 1.53 10.83
CA SER A 53 5.15 0.94 9.53
C SER A 53 5.48 2.02 8.48
N ARG A 54 4.67 3.07 8.38
CA ARG A 54 4.94 4.20 7.45
C ARG A 54 6.22 4.97 7.79
N GLN A 55 6.59 5.05 9.06
CA GLN A 55 7.86 5.67 9.47
C GLN A 55 9.05 4.78 9.09
N GLU A 56 8.93 3.48 9.32
CA GLU A 56 9.95 2.49 8.97
C GLU A 56 10.18 2.40 7.47
N ILE A 57 9.11 2.35 6.67
CA ILE A 57 9.17 2.41 5.20
C ILE A 57 9.94 3.65 4.76
N ARG A 58 9.61 4.83 5.30
CA ARG A 58 10.31 6.08 4.97
C ARG A 58 11.78 6.07 5.38
N LYS A 59 12.11 5.45 6.51
CA LYS A 59 13.50 5.27 6.95
C LYS A 59 14.26 4.39 5.97
N LEU A 60 13.72 3.21 5.67
CA LEU A 60 14.34 2.24 4.77
C LEU A 60 14.52 2.82 3.36
N GLN A 61 13.54 3.55 2.84
CA GLN A 61 13.65 4.23 1.54
C GLN A 61 14.80 5.25 1.51
N ARG A 62 15.01 6.02 2.57
CA ARG A 62 16.13 6.98 2.64
C ARG A 62 17.47 6.26 2.70
N ASP A 63 17.57 5.20 3.50
CA ASP A 63 18.80 4.42 3.61
C ASP A 63 19.15 3.74 2.29
N LEU A 64 18.15 3.21 1.59
CA LEU A 64 18.28 2.62 0.26
C LEU A 64 18.77 3.69 -0.75
N ALA A 65 18.14 4.86 -0.80
CA ALA A 65 18.54 5.93 -1.71
C ALA A 65 19.99 6.41 -1.47
N ARG A 66 20.43 6.46 -0.21
CA ARG A 66 21.83 6.81 0.12
C ARG A 66 22.82 5.75 -0.36
N LYS A 67 22.48 4.47 -0.16
CA LYS A 67 23.31 3.34 -0.61
C LYS A 67 23.39 3.29 -2.13
N ASP A 68 22.27 3.46 -2.82
CA ASP A 68 22.23 3.49 -4.28
C ASP A 68 23.05 4.65 -4.85
N LYS A 69 23.01 5.82 -4.20
CA LYS A 69 23.86 6.96 -4.60
C LYS A 69 25.35 6.64 -4.45
N ALA A 70 25.77 6.11 -3.31
CA ALA A 70 27.18 5.73 -3.09
C ALA A 70 27.63 4.61 -4.05
N LEU A 71 26.74 3.66 -4.33
CA LEU A 71 26.98 2.59 -5.29
C LEU A 71 27.13 3.13 -6.72
N ALA A 72 26.26 4.08 -7.11
CA ALA A 72 26.33 4.73 -8.41
C ALA A 72 27.63 5.55 -8.58
N GLU A 73 28.04 6.28 -7.55
CA GLU A 73 29.32 7.01 -7.54
C GLU A 73 30.50 6.05 -7.70
N THR A 74 30.51 4.94 -6.96
CA THR A 74 31.57 3.91 -7.07
C THR A 74 31.59 3.27 -8.46
N ALA A 75 30.42 2.93 -9.01
CA ALA A 75 30.31 2.39 -10.36
C ALA A 75 30.82 3.38 -11.43
N ALA A 76 30.51 4.68 -11.28
CA ALA A 76 31.01 5.71 -12.17
C ALA A 76 32.53 5.84 -12.12
N LEU A 77 33.13 5.79 -10.92
CA LEU A 77 34.59 5.80 -10.75
C LEU A 77 35.25 4.58 -11.39
N LEU A 78 34.68 3.38 -11.20
CA LEU A 78 35.19 2.15 -11.83
C LEU A 78 35.13 2.22 -13.35
N VAL A 79 34.01 2.70 -13.91
CA VAL A 79 33.87 2.90 -15.36
C VAL A 79 34.89 3.90 -15.88
N LEU A 80 35.12 5.01 -15.16
CA LEU A 80 36.10 6.01 -15.53
C LEU A 80 37.53 5.43 -15.51
N SER A 81 37.91 4.69 -14.46
CA SER A 81 39.22 4.03 -14.36
C SER A 81 39.45 3.11 -15.55
N LYS A 82 38.47 2.26 -15.86
CA LYS A 82 38.57 1.33 -17.00
C LYS A 82 38.69 2.05 -18.35
N LYS A 83 37.97 3.16 -18.53
CA LYS A 83 38.09 3.97 -19.77
C LYS A 83 39.46 4.62 -19.89
N LEU A 84 40.00 5.13 -18.77
CA LEU A 84 41.34 5.70 -18.73
C LEU A 84 42.39 4.64 -19.05
N GLU A 85 42.32 3.47 -18.41
CA GLU A 85 43.19 2.33 -18.70
C GLU A 85 43.15 1.96 -20.19
N ALA A 86 41.96 1.88 -20.80
CA ALA A 86 41.83 1.58 -22.22
C ALA A 86 42.54 2.64 -23.10
N ILE A 87 42.30 3.93 -22.85
CA ILE A 87 42.91 5.02 -23.63
C ILE A 87 44.44 4.98 -23.54
N PHE A 88 45.00 4.76 -22.34
CA PHE A 88 46.45 4.85 -22.12
C PHE A 88 47.21 3.55 -22.41
N HIS A 89 46.57 2.37 -22.33
CA HIS A 89 47.20 1.10 -22.71
C HIS A 89 47.03 0.77 -24.20
N GLU A 90 45.99 1.27 -24.87
CA GLU A 90 45.86 1.14 -26.34
C GLU A 90 46.85 2.05 -27.09
N SER A 91 47.40 3.08 -26.43
CA SER A 91 48.47 3.94 -26.95
C SER A 91 49.89 3.47 -26.62
N GLY A 92 50.05 2.32 -25.94
CA GLY A 92 51.34 1.85 -25.40
C GLY A 92 51.91 0.59 -26.06
N ASP A 93 51.19 -0.03 -27.01
CA ASP A 93 51.68 -1.16 -27.80
C ASP A 93 52.09 -0.67 -29.21
N GLU A 94 53.18 0.10 -29.27
CA GLU A 94 54.12 0.18 -30.41
C GLU A 94 55.57 0.25 -29.90
#